data_AF-A0A7U2IB45-F1
#
_entry.id   AF-A0A7U2IB45-F1
#
_cell.length_a   1.000
_cell.length_b   1.000
_cell.length_c   1.000
_cell.angle_alpha   90.00
_cell.angle_beta   90.00
_cell.angle_gamma   90.00
#
_symmetry.space_group_name_H-M   'P 1'
#
loop_
_entity.id
_entity.type
_entity.pdbx_description
1 polymer ?
#
loop_
_entity_poly.entity_id
_entity_poly.type
_entity_poly.pdbx_seq_one_letter_code
_entity_poly.pdbx_strand_id
1 'polypeptide(L)'
;MSTGRIGKRCAQTKEDPIGEYLYEGSNTASGHRAPGTRAQPCIRDQKSSKRIQAKGTAIPKVKDIDIHAWAKQFRSALPKGELVSIYIGDAIAAHIHKPLLKVTSTKFDNLYQNGAFKLPAGTDERVLDRLIGYLGYVCGTSKKPQPMSTNMLMFDVLSISTAGSLLGMDKYTSHVYKKSEAIPRIDPPLYEHINAIISVHEEHARLHRIVVQNLAFRVRGATTPDPEDFQKYLLDHSELAVAIDATNDPMRNIAGLLETSYRWCARKYVSATLLFGLIRTLNFKLLRSLALGNHVAQSKSARISLLTSVPIGSASIGSSLLRAVKQ
;
A
#
# COMPACT_ATOMS: atom_id res chain seq x y z
N MET A 1 71.63 19.24 -15.34
CA MET A 1 71.03 20.43 -14.69
C MET A 1 69.53 20.22 -14.65
N SER A 2 68.96 20.50 -13.49
CA SER A 2 67.64 20.12 -13.00
C SER A 2 66.63 21.27 -13.17
N THR A 3 65.35 20.95 -12.89
CA THR A 3 64.19 21.81 -12.61
C THR A 3 63.37 22.27 -13.83
N GLY A 4 62.03 22.26 -13.81
CA GLY A 4 61.08 21.92 -12.75
C GLY A 4 59.65 21.76 -13.30
N ARG A 5 58.87 20.86 -12.69
CA ARG A 5 57.43 20.68 -12.93
C ARG A 5 56.64 21.46 -11.89
N ILE A 6 55.72 22.29 -12.38
CA ILE A 6 54.73 23.03 -11.59
C ILE A 6 53.57 22.07 -11.26
N GLY A 7 53.33 21.87 -9.96
CA GLY A 7 52.17 21.15 -9.46
C GLY A 7 50.92 22.02 -9.43
N LYS A 8 49.77 21.44 -9.79
CA LYS A 8 48.45 21.99 -9.46
C LYS A 8 47.71 21.01 -8.55
N ARG A 9 47.41 21.49 -7.35
CA ARG A 9 46.45 20.92 -6.39
C ARG A 9 45.05 21.08 -6.96
N CYS A 10 44.20 20.08 -6.77
CA CYS A 10 42.76 20.25 -6.75
C CYS A 10 42.19 19.55 -5.52
N ALA A 11 41.24 20.23 -4.92
CA ALA A 11 40.68 20.02 -3.59
C ALA A 11 39.90 18.70 -3.49
N GLN A 12 40.07 18.03 -2.35
CA GLN A 12 39.14 17.02 -1.85
C GLN A 12 38.10 17.73 -0.98
N THR A 13 36.86 17.77 -1.43
CA THR A 13 35.70 18.04 -0.58
C THR A 13 35.09 16.72 -0.15
N LYS A 14 34.85 16.64 1.16
CA LYS A 14 34.20 15.59 1.91
C LYS A 14 32.79 15.30 1.37
N GLU A 15 32.46 14.02 1.24
CA GLU A 15 31.07 13.56 1.31
C GLU A 15 30.99 12.49 2.41
N ASP A 16 30.03 12.70 3.30
CA ASP A 16 29.75 11.89 4.48
C ASP A 16 29.14 10.53 4.10
N PRO A 17 29.46 9.43 4.81
CA PRO A 17 28.83 8.14 4.56
C PRO A 17 27.41 8.09 5.16
N ILE A 18 26.44 7.85 4.28
CA ILE A 18 25.05 7.51 4.60
C ILE A 18 25.03 6.23 5.45
N GLY A 19 24.34 6.33 6.58
CA GLY A 19 24.22 5.30 7.61
C GLY A 19 23.68 3.96 7.08
N GLU A 20 24.43 2.93 7.40
CA GLU A 20 24.16 1.52 7.18
C GLU A 20 23.20 1.03 8.28
N TYR A 21 21.89 0.97 8.01
CA TYR A 21 20.94 0.31 8.92
C TYR A 21 20.99 -1.21 8.68
N LEU A 22 21.92 -1.86 9.36
CA LEU A 22 21.96 -3.32 9.52
C LEU A 22 20.89 -3.76 10.53
N TYR A 23 19.93 -4.56 10.07
CA TYR A 23 19.00 -5.27 10.93
C TYR A 23 19.58 -6.66 11.22
N GLU A 24 20.26 -6.80 12.36
CA GLU A 24 20.72 -8.10 12.89
C GLU A 24 19.56 -8.79 13.61
N GLY A 25 18.93 -9.74 12.92
CA GLY A 25 18.03 -10.72 13.54
C GLY A 25 18.81 -11.95 13.97
N SER A 26 19.14 -12.00 15.25
CA SER A 26 19.71 -13.13 15.97
C SER A 26 18.79 -14.36 15.94
N ASN A 27 19.29 -15.47 15.41
CA ASN A 27 18.69 -16.79 15.63
C ASN A 27 19.78 -17.76 16.11
N THR A 28 19.79 -17.96 17.42
CA THR A 28 20.50 -19.01 18.13
C THR A 28 19.73 -20.32 17.95
N ALA A 29 20.32 -21.27 17.23
CA ALA A 29 19.91 -22.67 17.31
C ALA A 29 21.15 -23.57 17.30
N SER A 30 21.51 -23.95 18.52
CA SER A 30 22.39 -25.06 18.89
C SER A 30 21.94 -26.37 18.24
N GLY A 31 22.89 -27.13 17.69
CA GLY A 31 22.64 -28.45 17.11
C GLY A 31 23.94 -29.16 16.77
N HIS A 32 24.42 -29.95 17.72
CA HIS A 32 25.65 -30.75 17.65
C HIS A 32 25.76 -31.66 16.41
N ARG A 33 26.94 -31.66 15.80
CA ARG A 33 27.42 -32.66 14.82
C ARG A 33 27.75 -33.98 15.51
N ALA A 34 27.49 -35.09 14.81
CA ALA A 34 28.28 -36.32 14.92
C ALA A 34 28.59 -36.87 13.50
N PRO A 35 29.71 -37.62 13.31
CA PRO A 35 30.33 -37.82 12.00
C PRO A 35 30.23 -39.27 11.45
N GLY A 36 30.43 -39.39 10.14
CA GLY A 36 30.89 -40.62 9.48
C GLY A 36 29.89 -41.28 8.54
N THR A 37 30.25 -41.45 7.26
CA THR A 37 30.56 -42.75 6.63
C THR A 37 31.00 -42.51 5.17
N ARG A 38 31.81 -43.43 4.66
CA ARG A 38 32.73 -43.39 3.53
C ARG A 38 32.14 -44.07 2.26
N ALA A 39 32.54 -43.57 1.08
CA ALA A 39 32.52 -44.20 -0.27
C ALA A 39 31.13 -44.54 -0.88
N GLN A 40 30.87 -44.52 -2.19
CA GLN A 40 31.63 -44.91 -3.39
C GLN A 40 31.12 -44.17 -4.66
N PRO A 41 31.84 -44.23 -5.79
CA PRO A 41 31.51 -43.56 -7.05
C PRO A 41 30.67 -44.45 -7.99
N CYS A 42 29.74 -43.85 -8.73
CA CYS A 42 29.04 -44.51 -9.86
C CYS A 42 29.06 -43.64 -11.13
N ILE A 43 30.04 -43.95 -11.97
CA ILE A 43 29.97 -44.22 -13.41
C ILE A 43 28.69 -43.74 -14.15
N ARG A 44 28.92 -42.74 -15.03
CA ARG A 44 28.50 -42.65 -16.44
C ARG A 44 27.01 -42.45 -16.76
N ASP A 45 26.73 -41.28 -17.36
CA ASP A 45 25.98 -41.24 -18.62
C ASP A 45 26.38 -40.00 -19.44
N GLN A 46 27.19 -40.26 -20.47
CA GLN A 46 27.46 -39.30 -21.55
C GLN A 46 26.23 -39.24 -22.45
N LYS A 47 25.32 -38.28 -22.22
CA LYS A 47 24.26 -37.95 -23.20
C LYS A 47 24.65 -36.71 -24.01
N SER A 48 25.28 -37.02 -25.14
CA SER A 48 25.17 -36.38 -26.45
C SER A 48 24.93 -34.85 -26.48
N SER A 49 26.00 -34.13 -26.81
CA SER A 49 25.97 -32.79 -27.40
C SER A 49 25.09 -32.73 -28.65
N LYS A 50 23.82 -32.33 -28.50
CA LYS A 50 23.06 -31.77 -29.62
C LYS A 50 23.47 -30.30 -29.79
N ARG A 51 24.41 -30.09 -30.70
CA ARG A 51 24.78 -28.80 -31.29
C ARG A 51 23.53 -28.23 -31.96
N ILE A 52 22.77 -27.40 -31.24
CA ILE A 52 21.70 -26.59 -31.82
C ILE A 52 22.38 -25.55 -32.71
N GLN A 53 22.37 -25.81 -34.01
CA GLN A 53 22.76 -24.84 -35.01
C GLN A 53 21.86 -23.60 -34.85
N ALA A 54 22.50 -22.44 -34.65
CA ALA A 54 21.86 -21.14 -34.60
C ALA A 54 21.27 -20.79 -35.97
N LYS A 55 20.11 -21.39 -36.28
CA LYS A 55 19.24 -20.96 -37.36
C LYS A 55 18.44 -19.78 -36.80
N GLY A 56 18.62 -18.59 -37.39
CA GLY A 56 18.11 -17.29 -36.93
C GLY A 56 16.84 -17.41 -36.10
N THR A 57 17.00 -17.31 -34.78
CA THR A 57 15.89 -17.52 -33.85
C THR A 57 14.99 -16.29 -33.90
N ALA A 58 13.91 -16.42 -34.66
CA ALA A 58 12.78 -15.52 -34.61
C ALA A 58 12.42 -15.26 -33.14
N ILE A 59 12.31 -13.98 -32.79
CA ILE A 59 11.79 -13.55 -31.48
C ILE A 59 10.42 -14.23 -31.32
N PRO A 60 10.17 -14.96 -30.22
CA PRO A 60 8.91 -15.66 -30.02
C PRO A 60 7.74 -14.68 -30.22
N LYS A 61 6.89 -14.95 -31.22
CA LYS A 61 5.67 -14.19 -31.52
C LYS A 61 4.58 -14.48 -30.49
N VAL A 62 4.89 -14.41 -29.20
CA VAL A 62 3.91 -14.65 -28.15
C VAL A 62 3.64 -13.32 -27.48
N LYS A 63 2.47 -12.76 -27.79
CA LYS A 63 2.01 -11.45 -27.30
C LYS A 63 1.87 -11.34 -25.78
N ASP A 64 2.12 -12.40 -25.01
CA ASP A 64 1.85 -12.45 -23.58
C ASP A 64 2.95 -13.05 -22.69
N ILE A 65 4.12 -13.42 -23.24
CA ILE A 65 5.18 -13.99 -22.40
C ILE A 65 5.98 -12.87 -21.75
N ASP A 66 6.00 -12.89 -20.41
CA ASP A 66 6.88 -12.03 -19.61
C ASP A 66 8.34 -12.18 -20.03
N ILE A 67 9.04 -11.08 -20.30
CA ILE A 67 10.48 -11.11 -20.56
C ILE A 67 11.26 -11.82 -19.43
N HIS A 68 10.79 -11.85 -18.19
CA HIS A 68 11.40 -12.63 -17.10
C HIS A 68 11.58 -14.12 -17.42
N ALA A 69 10.65 -14.69 -18.19
CA ALA A 69 10.66 -16.10 -18.57
C ALA A 69 11.54 -16.37 -19.81
N TRP A 70 12.00 -15.33 -20.50
CA TRP A 70 12.76 -15.48 -21.73
C TRP A 70 14.21 -15.88 -21.44
N ALA A 71 14.78 -16.71 -22.30
CA ALA A 71 16.20 -17.01 -22.26
C ALA A 71 17.02 -15.73 -22.50
N LYS A 72 18.19 -15.63 -21.85
CA LYS A 72 19.06 -14.45 -21.87
C LYS A 72 19.32 -13.93 -23.29
N GLN A 73 19.58 -14.83 -24.23
CA GLN A 73 19.87 -14.48 -25.63
C GLN A 73 18.77 -13.61 -26.27
N PHE A 74 17.50 -13.90 -25.98
CA PHE A 74 16.38 -13.13 -26.51
C PHE A 74 16.23 -11.80 -25.80
N ARG A 75 16.33 -11.80 -24.47
CA ARG A 75 16.26 -10.58 -23.66
C ARG A 75 17.35 -9.57 -24.04
N SER A 76 18.59 -10.03 -24.25
CA SER A 76 19.73 -9.18 -24.60
C SER A 76 19.64 -8.51 -25.98
N ALA A 77 18.70 -8.94 -26.82
CA ALA A 77 18.44 -8.30 -28.11
C ALA A 77 17.45 -7.12 -28.01
N LEU A 78 16.67 -7.01 -26.92
CA LEU A 78 15.65 -5.98 -26.73
C LEU A 78 16.20 -4.56 -26.54
N PRO A 79 17.33 -4.34 -25.83
CA PRO A 79 17.96 -3.02 -25.69
C PRO A 79 18.75 -2.59 -26.93
N LYS A 80 18.37 -3.06 -28.12
CA LYS A 80 19.04 -2.73 -29.39
C LYS A 80 18.00 -2.22 -30.38
N GLY A 81 18.41 -1.26 -31.22
CA GLY A 81 17.56 -0.69 -32.26
C GLY A 81 17.03 0.70 -31.93
N GLU A 82 15.99 1.11 -32.67
CA GLU A 82 15.38 2.44 -32.62
C GLU A 82 14.99 2.85 -31.19
N LEU A 83 15.35 4.06 -30.79
CA LEU A 83 14.93 4.68 -29.54
C LEU A 83 13.62 5.43 -29.75
N VAL A 84 12.74 5.32 -28.76
CA VAL A 84 11.49 6.06 -28.66
C VAL A 84 11.61 7.03 -27.50
N SER A 85 11.27 8.29 -27.75
CA SER A 85 11.20 9.32 -26.72
C SER A 85 9.86 9.27 -26.00
N ILE A 86 9.92 9.28 -24.68
CA ILE A 86 8.76 9.41 -23.79
C ILE A 86 8.70 10.86 -23.32
N TYR A 87 7.55 11.49 -23.55
CA TYR A 87 7.28 12.88 -23.19
C TYR A 87 6.35 12.94 -21.98
N ILE A 88 6.62 13.88 -21.07
CA ILE A 88 5.73 14.27 -19.98
C ILE A 88 5.38 15.74 -20.23
N GLY A 89 4.13 16.00 -20.63
CA GLY A 89 3.77 17.28 -21.23
C GLY A 89 4.56 17.50 -22.53
N ASP A 90 5.32 18.60 -22.59
CA ASP A 90 6.15 18.97 -23.74
C ASP A 90 7.64 18.61 -23.58
N ALA A 91 8.04 18.16 -22.39
CA ALA A 91 9.42 17.80 -22.10
C ALA A 91 9.70 16.31 -22.41
N ILE A 92 10.88 16.02 -22.94
CA ILE A 92 11.38 14.64 -23.04
C ILE A 92 11.79 14.21 -21.64
N ALA A 93 11.16 13.15 -21.13
CA ALA A 93 11.43 12.60 -19.82
C ALA A 93 12.39 11.41 -19.88
N ALA A 94 12.26 10.54 -20.87
CA ALA A 94 13.15 9.39 -20.99
C ALA A 94 13.21 8.83 -22.42
N HIS A 95 14.19 7.95 -22.66
CA HIS A 95 14.31 7.18 -23.89
C HIS A 95 14.26 5.68 -23.59
N ILE A 96 13.52 4.94 -24.42
CA ILE A 96 13.44 3.47 -24.35
C ILE A 96 13.55 2.86 -25.74
N HIS A 97 14.20 1.71 -25.85
CA HIS A 97 14.28 1.00 -27.13
C HIS A 97 12.89 0.47 -27.55
N LYS A 98 12.52 0.74 -28.80
CA LYS A 98 11.23 0.33 -29.39
C LYS A 98 10.95 -1.16 -29.27
N PRO A 99 11.91 -2.08 -29.50
CA PRO A 99 11.66 -3.51 -29.35
C PRO A 99 11.35 -3.90 -27.90
N LEU A 100 12.02 -3.27 -26.93
CA LEU A 100 11.74 -3.49 -25.52
C LEU A 100 10.33 -3.01 -25.17
N LEU A 101 10.00 -1.77 -25.53
CA LEU A 101 8.70 -1.17 -25.25
C LEU A 101 7.54 -1.96 -25.89
N LYS A 102 7.72 -2.44 -27.12
CA LYS A 102 6.73 -3.26 -27.84
C LYS A 102 6.43 -4.59 -27.16
N VAL A 103 7.41 -5.17 -26.48
CA VAL A 103 7.25 -6.46 -25.79
C VAL A 103 6.71 -6.29 -24.38
N THR A 104 7.04 -5.18 -23.70
CA THR A 104 6.68 -4.97 -22.30
C THR A 104 5.38 -4.19 -22.11
N SER A 105 4.97 -3.36 -23.07
CA SER A 105 3.76 -2.54 -23.00
C SER A 105 2.57 -3.20 -23.67
N THR A 106 1.50 -3.43 -22.92
CA THR A 106 0.18 -3.85 -23.46
C THR A 106 -0.53 -2.71 -24.20
N LYS A 107 -0.12 -1.46 -23.97
CA LYS A 107 -0.70 -0.25 -24.56
C LYS A 107 0.12 0.29 -25.72
N PHE A 108 1.10 -0.48 -26.22
CA PHE A 108 2.05 0.00 -27.22
C PHE A 108 1.38 0.61 -28.45
N ASP A 109 0.47 -0.15 -29.07
CA ASP A 109 -0.21 0.25 -30.30
C ASP A 109 -1.12 1.47 -30.11
N ASN A 110 -1.61 1.72 -28.88
CA ASN A 110 -2.51 2.84 -28.58
C ASN A 110 -1.74 4.14 -28.28
N LEU A 111 -0.63 4.02 -27.57
CA LEU A 111 0.14 5.16 -27.05
C LEU A 111 1.28 5.60 -27.98
N TYR A 112 1.78 4.70 -28.83
CA TYR A 112 2.83 5.02 -29.79
C TYR A 112 2.25 5.77 -30.99
N GLN A 113 2.37 7.10 -30.99
CA GLN A 113 1.91 7.94 -32.10
C GLN A 113 3.04 8.85 -32.57
N ASN A 114 3.25 8.94 -33.89
CA ASN A 114 4.24 9.81 -34.52
C ASN A 114 5.68 9.65 -33.97
N GLY A 115 6.07 8.43 -33.57
CA GLY A 115 7.41 8.15 -33.07
C GLY A 115 7.63 8.47 -31.59
N ALA A 116 6.60 8.90 -30.86
CA ALA A 116 6.69 9.31 -29.46
C ALA A 116 5.64 8.61 -28.58
N PHE A 117 5.95 8.52 -27.29
CA PHE A 117 4.98 8.21 -26.23
C PHE A 117 4.70 9.47 -25.43
N LYS A 118 3.43 9.80 -25.20
CA LYS A 118 3.04 10.93 -24.36
C LYS A 118 2.38 10.44 -23.09
N LEU A 119 2.88 10.90 -21.95
CA LEU A 119 2.34 10.65 -20.62
C LEU A 119 1.68 11.92 -20.06
N PRO A 120 0.70 11.79 -19.14
CA PRO A 120 0.08 12.92 -18.48
C PRO A 120 1.10 13.78 -17.72
N ALA A 121 0.85 15.10 -17.70
CA ALA A 121 1.58 16.03 -16.85
C ALA A 121 1.39 15.63 -15.38
N GLY A 122 2.48 15.52 -14.63
CA GLY A 122 2.49 15.02 -13.25
C GLY A 122 3.07 13.62 -13.06
N THR A 123 3.43 12.93 -14.15
CA THR A 123 4.23 11.71 -14.03
C THR A 123 5.65 12.07 -13.55
N ASP A 124 6.18 11.33 -12.57
CA ASP A 124 7.54 11.55 -12.07
C ASP A 124 8.59 10.93 -13.02
N GLU A 125 9.50 11.77 -13.52
CA GLU A 125 10.61 11.39 -14.40
C GLU A 125 11.56 10.39 -13.74
N ARG A 126 11.87 10.57 -12.45
CA ARG A 126 12.80 9.68 -11.70
C ARG A 126 12.25 8.27 -11.61
N VAL A 127 10.93 8.17 -11.46
CA VAL A 127 10.20 6.91 -11.40
C VAL A 127 10.20 6.21 -12.76
N LEU A 128 10.04 6.98 -13.83
CA LEU A 128 10.13 6.46 -15.20
C LEU A 128 11.53 5.91 -15.49
N ASP A 129 12.58 6.64 -15.13
CA ASP A 129 13.97 6.20 -15.27
C ASP A 129 14.24 4.92 -14.47
N ARG A 130 13.72 4.82 -13.25
CA ARG A 130 13.84 3.61 -12.42
C ARG A 130 13.14 2.41 -13.06
N LEU A 131 11.95 2.60 -13.63
CA LEU A 131 11.23 1.54 -14.34
C LEU A 131 11.97 1.09 -15.60
N ILE A 132 12.47 2.03 -16.41
CA ILE A 132 13.26 1.73 -17.62
C ILE A 132 14.57 1.04 -17.25
N GLY A 133 15.28 1.55 -16.24
CA GLY A 133 16.50 0.95 -15.71
C GLY A 133 16.28 -0.47 -15.21
N TYR A 134 15.14 -0.74 -14.56
CA TYR A 134 14.76 -2.09 -14.16
C TYR A 134 14.56 -3.01 -15.37
N LEU A 135 13.87 -2.57 -16.42
CA LEU A 135 13.74 -3.37 -17.65
C LEU A 135 15.11 -3.62 -18.32
N GLY A 136 16.00 -2.63 -18.28
CA GLY A 136 17.39 -2.78 -18.70
C GLY A 136 18.14 -3.85 -17.91
N TYR A 137 18.01 -3.85 -16.58
CA TYR A 137 18.55 -4.89 -15.70
C TYR A 137 17.99 -6.27 -16.06
N VAL A 138 16.67 -6.37 -16.25
CA VAL A 138 16.01 -7.62 -16.66
C VAL A 138 16.58 -8.09 -17.99
N CYS A 139 16.92 -7.19 -18.91
CA CYS A 139 17.54 -7.56 -20.19
C CYS A 139 19.00 -8.02 -20.07
N GLY A 140 19.78 -7.40 -19.17
CA GLY A 140 21.22 -7.65 -19.02
C GLY A 140 21.58 -8.86 -18.14
N THR A 141 20.73 -9.22 -17.17
CA THR A 141 21.08 -10.25 -16.18
C THR A 141 21.19 -11.65 -16.77
N SER A 142 22.25 -12.37 -16.41
CA SER A 142 22.50 -13.75 -16.85
C SER A 142 21.64 -14.77 -16.12
N LYS A 143 21.32 -14.50 -14.85
CA LYS A 143 20.47 -15.35 -14.01
C LYS A 143 18.99 -15.08 -14.30
N LYS A 144 18.10 -15.81 -13.63
CA LYS A 144 16.68 -15.47 -13.59
C LYS A 144 16.54 -14.06 -12.99
N PRO A 145 15.94 -13.08 -13.71
CA PRO A 145 15.78 -11.73 -13.19
C PRO A 145 14.92 -11.74 -11.94
N GLN A 146 15.34 -10.97 -10.94
CA GLN A 146 14.54 -10.78 -9.74
C GLN A 146 13.45 -9.74 -9.98
N PRO A 147 12.31 -9.84 -9.26
CA PRO A 147 11.32 -8.78 -9.22
C PRO A 147 11.95 -7.45 -8.78
N MET A 148 11.37 -6.34 -9.21
CA MET A 148 11.80 -5.01 -8.78
C MET A 148 11.83 -4.94 -7.25
N SER A 149 12.89 -4.33 -6.70
CA SER A 149 13.00 -4.10 -5.26
C SER A 149 11.76 -3.38 -4.75
N THR A 150 11.39 -3.69 -3.52
CA THR A 150 10.24 -3.11 -2.84
C THR A 150 10.64 -2.44 -1.53
N ASN A 151 11.94 -2.20 -1.36
CA ASN A 151 12.50 -1.42 -0.26
C ASN A 151 12.60 0.03 -0.74
N MET A 152 11.45 0.69 -0.82
CA MET A 152 11.30 2.06 -1.32
C MET A 152 10.26 2.77 -0.46
N LEU A 153 10.24 4.11 -0.51
CA LEU A 153 9.18 4.90 0.10
C LEU A 153 7.84 4.59 -0.56
N MET A 154 6.75 4.70 0.22
CA MET A 154 5.40 4.43 -0.28
C MET A 154 5.05 5.30 -1.50
N PHE A 155 5.51 6.56 -1.51
CA PHE A 155 5.31 7.46 -2.65
C PHE A 155 5.92 6.89 -3.93
N ASP A 156 7.19 6.45 -3.89
CA ASP A 156 7.86 5.81 -5.03
C ASP A 156 7.11 4.55 -5.49
N VAL A 157 6.66 3.72 -4.55
CA VAL A 157 5.92 2.47 -4.84
C VAL A 157 4.63 2.77 -5.62
N LEU A 158 3.86 3.77 -5.17
CA LEU A 158 2.62 4.18 -5.81
C LEU A 158 2.89 4.83 -7.16
N SER A 159 3.86 5.74 -7.25
CA SER A 159 4.25 6.38 -8.49
C SER A 159 4.74 5.37 -9.54
N ILE A 160 5.53 4.36 -9.15
CA ILE A 160 5.96 3.27 -10.06
C ILE A 160 4.76 2.47 -10.56
N SER A 161 3.81 2.18 -9.67
CA SER A 161 2.58 1.49 -10.06
C SER A 161 1.77 2.30 -11.07
N THR A 162 1.62 3.61 -10.83
CA THR A 162 0.90 4.53 -11.72
C THR A 162 1.61 4.65 -13.07
N ALA A 163 2.92 4.89 -13.09
CA ALA A 163 3.72 4.94 -14.32
C ALA A 163 3.65 3.61 -15.10
N GLY A 164 3.71 2.48 -14.39
CA GLY A 164 3.54 1.15 -14.96
C GLY A 164 2.18 0.98 -15.62
N SER A 165 1.09 1.36 -14.94
CA SER A 165 -0.27 1.32 -15.50
C SER A 165 -0.42 2.23 -16.72
N LEU A 166 0.11 3.45 -16.66
CA LEU A 166 0.09 4.38 -17.79
C LEU A 166 0.79 3.80 -19.02
N LEU A 167 1.95 3.18 -18.83
CA LEU A 167 2.70 2.52 -19.90
C LEU A 167 2.18 1.13 -20.27
N GLY A 168 1.16 0.58 -19.59
CA GLY A 168 0.66 -0.77 -19.82
C GLY A 168 1.66 -1.87 -19.44
N MET A 169 2.47 -1.62 -18.41
CA MET A 169 3.53 -2.48 -17.88
C MET A 169 3.15 -3.08 -16.52
N ASP A 170 1.86 -3.22 -16.22
CA ASP A 170 1.35 -3.72 -14.91
C ASP A 170 1.97 -5.06 -14.50
N LYS A 171 2.34 -5.90 -15.47
CA LYS A 171 3.01 -7.18 -15.21
C LYS A 171 4.33 -7.02 -14.45
N TYR A 172 5.02 -5.91 -14.66
CA TYR A 172 6.33 -5.58 -14.07
C TYR A 172 6.23 -4.81 -12.76
N THR A 173 5.09 -4.18 -12.47
CA THR A 173 4.90 -3.29 -11.31
C THR A 173 3.84 -3.78 -10.33
N SER A 174 2.99 -4.73 -10.72
CA SER A 174 1.89 -5.23 -9.87
C SER A 174 2.33 -5.82 -8.54
N HIS A 175 3.51 -6.44 -8.48
CA HIS A 175 4.04 -6.95 -7.21
C HIS A 175 4.47 -5.82 -6.26
N VAL A 176 4.92 -4.69 -6.81
CA VAL A 176 5.29 -3.48 -6.06
C VAL A 176 4.03 -2.91 -5.41
N TYR A 177 2.94 -2.77 -6.18
CA TYR A 177 1.63 -2.34 -5.66
C TYR A 177 1.04 -3.32 -4.62
N LYS A 178 1.13 -4.63 -4.84
CA LYS A 178 0.64 -5.59 -3.85
C LYS A 178 1.33 -5.45 -2.49
N LYS A 179 2.59 -5.00 -2.47
CA LYS A 179 3.29 -4.74 -1.21
C LYS A 179 2.80 -3.47 -0.53
N SER A 180 2.40 -2.41 -1.28
CA SER A 180 1.79 -1.23 -0.65
C SER A 180 0.47 -1.56 0.04
N GLU A 181 -0.29 -2.55 -0.44
CA GLU A 181 -1.48 -3.05 0.28
C GLU A 181 -1.15 -3.91 1.51
N ALA A 182 0.02 -4.57 1.52
CA ALA A 182 0.40 -5.51 2.57
C ALA A 182 1.02 -4.79 3.78
N ILE A 183 1.89 -3.80 3.55
CA ILE A 183 2.58 -3.03 4.60
C ILE A 183 1.62 -2.49 5.66
N PRO A 184 0.56 -1.72 5.32
CA PRO A 184 -0.33 -1.14 6.31
C PRO A 184 -1.24 -2.16 7.01
N ARG A 185 -1.23 -3.43 6.59
CA ARG A 185 -2.01 -4.49 7.27
C ARG A 185 -1.24 -5.12 8.42
N ILE A 186 0.08 -5.15 8.34
CA ILE A 186 0.94 -5.86 9.30
C ILE A 186 1.38 -4.89 10.39
N ASP A 187 2.03 -3.80 9.97
CA ASP A 187 2.66 -2.85 10.88
C ASP A 187 1.91 -1.52 10.88
N PRO A 188 2.01 -0.71 11.96
CA PRO A 188 1.49 0.64 11.94
C PRO A 188 2.19 1.41 10.81
N PRO A 189 1.45 2.00 9.86
CA PRO A 189 2.06 2.75 8.78
C PRO A 189 2.73 4.01 9.34
N LEU A 190 3.93 4.31 8.84
CA LEU A 190 4.61 5.58 9.11
C LEU A 190 3.76 6.76 8.59
N TYR A 191 3.86 7.92 9.25
CA TYR A 191 3.13 9.13 8.83
C TYR A 191 3.38 9.50 7.37
N GLU A 192 4.61 9.34 6.89
CA GLU A 192 4.96 9.57 5.48
C GLU A 192 4.20 8.63 4.53
N HIS A 193 3.99 7.37 4.94
CA HIS A 193 3.20 6.41 4.16
C HIS A 193 1.72 6.75 4.18
N ILE A 194 1.21 7.23 5.32
CA ILE A 194 -0.18 7.70 5.43
C ILE A 194 -0.39 8.89 4.49
N ASN A 195 0.51 9.89 4.53
CA ASN A 195 0.48 11.06 3.63
C ASN A 195 0.48 10.64 2.15
N ALA A 196 1.38 9.74 1.76
CA ALA A 196 1.47 9.28 0.39
C ALA A 196 0.20 8.56 -0.10
N ILE A 197 -0.52 7.89 0.81
CA ILE A 197 -1.77 7.18 0.47
C ILE A 197 -2.95 8.13 0.45
N ILE A 198 -3.00 9.12 1.35
CA ILE A 198 -4.02 10.17 1.34
C ILE A 198 -3.94 10.98 0.04
N SER A 199 -2.73 11.32 -0.42
CA SER A 199 -2.57 12.13 -1.62
C SER A 199 -3.08 11.44 -2.90
N VAL A 200 -3.30 10.13 -2.88
CA VAL A 200 -3.80 9.34 -4.03
C VAL A 200 -5.09 8.58 -3.71
N HIS A 201 -5.83 9.00 -2.69
CA HIS A 201 -6.97 8.24 -2.18
C HIS A 201 -8.10 8.05 -3.21
N GLU A 202 -8.28 8.99 -4.14
CA GLU A 202 -9.27 8.88 -5.23
C GLU A 202 -8.89 7.77 -6.23
N GLU A 203 -7.62 7.71 -6.62
CA GLU A 203 -7.10 6.72 -7.57
C GLU A 203 -6.98 5.32 -6.94
N HIS A 204 -6.77 5.27 -5.63
CA HIS A 204 -6.50 4.06 -4.87
C HIS A 204 -7.42 3.90 -3.65
N ALA A 205 -8.73 4.07 -3.85
CA ALA A 205 -9.75 4.00 -2.79
C ALA A 205 -9.68 2.72 -1.94
N ARG A 206 -9.31 1.59 -2.54
CA ARG A 206 -9.10 0.32 -1.82
C ARG A 206 -7.93 0.40 -0.84
N LEU A 207 -6.79 0.95 -1.25
CA LEU A 207 -5.61 1.11 -0.40
C LEU A 207 -5.90 2.09 0.74
N HIS A 208 -6.53 3.22 0.42
CA HIS A 208 -6.98 4.18 1.41
C HIS A 208 -7.89 3.53 2.46
N ARG A 209 -8.88 2.73 2.03
CA ARG A 209 -9.75 1.98 2.95
C ARG A 209 -8.97 1.02 3.85
N ILE A 210 -7.96 0.32 3.34
CA ILE A 210 -7.14 -0.59 4.14
C ILE A 210 -6.42 0.17 5.26
N VAL A 211 -5.84 1.33 4.94
CA VAL A 211 -5.15 2.18 5.92
C VAL A 211 -6.13 2.70 6.96
N VAL A 212 -7.26 3.27 6.54
CA VAL A 212 -8.29 3.79 7.46
C VAL A 212 -8.79 2.68 8.39
N GLN A 213 -9.05 1.47 7.88
CA GLN A 213 -9.48 0.35 8.70
C GLN A 213 -8.42 -0.09 9.72
N ASN A 214 -7.14 -0.10 9.32
CA ASN A 214 -6.06 -0.44 10.23
C ASN A 214 -5.90 0.62 11.33
N LEU A 215 -5.90 1.90 10.96
CA LEU A 215 -5.82 3.01 11.91
C LEU A 215 -7.02 3.03 12.87
N ALA A 216 -8.24 2.83 12.35
CA ALA A 216 -9.44 2.76 13.17
C ALA A 216 -9.38 1.61 14.20
N PHE A 217 -8.89 0.44 13.79
CA PHE A 217 -8.66 -0.69 14.69
C PHE A 217 -7.66 -0.33 15.81
N ARG A 218 -6.55 0.35 15.47
CA ARG A 218 -5.53 0.74 16.44
C ARG A 218 -6.02 1.81 17.41
N VAL A 219 -6.75 2.81 16.93
CA VAL A 219 -7.37 3.85 17.76
C VAL A 219 -8.34 3.23 18.75
N ARG A 220 -9.20 2.31 18.30
CA ARG A 220 -10.15 1.59 19.18
C ARG A 220 -9.43 0.71 20.21
N GLY A 221 -8.33 0.08 19.81
CA GLY A 221 -7.53 -0.77 20.68
C GLY A 221 -6.53 -0.02 21.57
N ALA A 222 -6.45 1.31 21.48
CA ALA A 222 -5.42 2.13 22.13
C ALA A 222 -3.98 1.63 21.86
N THR A 223 -3.71 1.15 20.64
CA THR A 223 -2.40 0.60 20.20
C THR A 223 -1.72 1.48 19.15
N THR A 224 -2.09 2.76 19.10
CA THR A 224 -1.46 3.74 18.21
C THR A 224 -0.06 4.06 18.74
N PRO A 225 1.00 3.99 17.91
CA PRO A 225 2.30 4.53 18.28
C PRO A 225 2.19 6.05 18.44
N ASP A 226 2.66 6.58 19.56
CA ASP A 226 2.72 8.02 19.87
C ASP A 226 1.35 8.74 19.77
N PRO A 227 0.41 8.46 20.70
CA PRO A 227 -0.97 8.94 20.62
C PRO A 227 -1.10 10.47 20.57
N GLU A 228 -0.21 11.21 21.23
CA GLU A 228 -0.22 12.68 21.23
C GLU A 228 0.11 13.25 19.85
N ASP A 229 1.15 12.72 19.20
CA ASP A 229 1.55 13.16 17.87
C ASP A 229 0.58 12.69 16.80
N PHE A 230 -0.01 11.50 16.98
CA PHE A 230 -1.09 11.02 16.12
C PHE A 230 -2.31 11.94 16.21
N GLN A 231 -2.66 12.41 17.40
CA GLN A 231 -3.79 13.33 17.57
C GLN A 231 -3.51 14.68 16.91
N LYS A 232 -2.30 15.25 17.04
CA LYS A 232 -1.89 16.45 16.30
C LYS A 232 -1.97 16.23 14.80
N TYR A 233 -1.45 15.09 14.32
CA TYR A 233 -1.50 14.73 12.91
C TYR A 233 -2.92 14.63 12.35
N LEU A 234 -3.87 14.11 13.14
CA LEU A 234 -5.30 14.07 12.77
C LEU A 234 -5.96 15.45 12.73
N LEU A 235 -5.50 16.41 13.54
CA LEU A 235 -5.99 17.79 13.46
C LEU A 235 -5.61 18.44 12.11
N ASP A 236 -4.41 18.14 11.62
CA ASP A 236 -3.94 18.60 10.31
C ASP A 236 -4.61 17.86 9.14
N HIS A 237 -5.14 16.66 9.39
CA HIS A 237 -5.78 15.80 8.38
C HIS A 237 -7.21 15.43 8.78
N SER A 238 -8.07 16.45 8.91
CA SER A 238 -9.45 16.30 9.39
C SER A 238 -10.28 15.28 8.58
N GLU A 239 -10.05 15.15 7.28
CA GLU A 239 -10.72 14.15 6.43
C GLU A 239 -10.40 12.71 6.86
N LEU A 240 -9.13 12.45 7.23
CA LEU A 240 -8.70 11.15 7.74
C LEU A 240 -9.36 10.87 9.09
N ALA A 241 -9.43 11.86 9.98
CA ALA A 241 -10.09 11.73 11.28
C ALA A 241 -11.56 11.34 11.11
N VAL A 242 -12.29 12.03 10.23
CA VAL A 242 -13.69 11.70 9.90
C VAL A 242 -13.83 10.28 9.35
N ALA A 243 -12.91 9.84 8.48
CA ALA A 243 -12.93 8.50 7.91
C ALA A 243 -12.67 7.40 8.97
N ILE A 244 -11.77 7.66 9.92
CA ILE A 244 -11.49 6.77 11.05
C ILE A 244 -12.70 6.67 11.97
N ASP A 245 -13.30 7.79 12.35
CA ASP A 245 -14.48 7.83 13.22
C ASP A 245 -15.67 7.15 12.57
N ALA A 246 -15.90 7.40 11.27
CA ALA A 246 -16.94 6.72 10.50
C ALA A 246 -16.75 5.19 10.45
N THR A 247 -15.50 4.72 10.46
CA THR A 247 -15.16 3.29 10.47
C THR A 247 -15.33 2.68 11.87
N ASN A 248 -15.12 3.48 12.92
CA ASN A 248 -15.32 3.06 14.31
C ASN A 248 -16.77 3.14 14.78
N ASP A 249 -17.63 3.90 14.11
CA ASP A 249 -19.05 3.98 14.42
C ASP A 249 -19.76 2.61 14.23
N PRO A 250 -20.27 1.99 15.31
CA PRO A 250 -20.95 0.70 15.25
C PRO A 250 -22.25 0.75 14.43
N MET A 251 -22.95 1.89 14.37
CA MET A 251 -24.23 2.02 13.66
C MET A 251 -24.05 1.99 12.13
N ARG A 252 -22.97 2.61 11.61
CA ARG A 252 -22.63 2.56 10.17
C ARG A 252 -22.17 1.17 9.71
N ASN A 253 -21.45 0.43 10.56
CA ASN A 253 -21.02 -0.93 10.24
C ASN A 253 -22.20 -1.92 10.13
N ILE A 254 -23.24 -1.75 10.96
CA ILE A 254 -24.48 -2.55 10.88
C ILE A 254 -25.27 -2.21 9.61
N ALA A 255 -25.37 -0.92 9.24
CA ALA A 255 -26.03 -0.50 8.01
C ALA A 255 -25.34 -1.07 6.75
N GLY A 256 -24.01 -1.07 6.69
CA GLY A 256 -23.25 -1.66 5.58
C GLY A 256 -23.38 -3.18 5.47
N LEU A 257 -23.47 -3.89 6.61
CA LEU A 257 -23.75 -5.33 6.65
C LEU A 257 -25.17 -5.66 6.16
N LEU A 258 -26.15 -4.83 6.50
CA LEU A 258 -27.52 -4.98 6.02
C LEU A 258 -27.61 -4.71 4.51
N GLU A 259 -26.90 -3.71 4.00
CA GLU A 259 -26.91 -3.36 2.57
C GLU A 259 -26.20 -4.41 1.69
N THR A 260 -25.07 -4.95 2.16
CA THR A 260 -24.37 -6.06 1.48
C THR A 260 -25.16 -7.36 1.53
N SER A 261 -25.82 -7.65 2.66
CA SER A 261 -26.76 -8.77 2.77
C SER A 261 -27.97 -8.59 1.86
N TYR A 262 -28.49 -7.36 1.72
CA TYR A 262 -29.56 -7.01 0.79
C TYR A 262 -29.15 -7.24 -0.67
N ARG A 263 -27.96 -6.80 -1.07
CA ARG A 263 -27.45 -7.00 -2.44
C ARG A 263 -27.19 -8.47 -2.75
N TRP A 264 -26.74 -9.25 -1.77
CA TRP A 264 -26.58 -10.70 -1.92
C TRP A 264 -27.93 -11.42 -2.02
N CYS A 265 -28.92 -11.03 -1.20
CA CYS A 265 -30.28 -11.56 -1.28
C CYS A 265 -30.97 -11.17 -2.60
N ALA A 266 -30.82 -9.93 -3.06
CA ALA A 266 -31.39 -9.44 -4.32
C ALA A 266 -30.78 -10.13 -5.56
N ARG A 267 -29.51 -10.55 -5.50
CA ARG A 267 -28.88 -11.35 -6.57
C ARG A 267 -29.29 -12.82 -6.58
N LYS A 268 -29.67 -13.39 -5.44
CA LYS A 268 -30.08 -14.80 -5.34
C LYS A 268 -31.59 -15.04 -5.44
N TYR A 269 -32.41 -14.04 -5.11
CA TYR A 269 -33.87 -14.17 -5.09
C TYR A 269 -34.51 -13.12 -6.00
N VAL A 270 -34.96 -13.56 -7.18
CA VAL A 270 -35.71 -12.74 -8.15
C VAL A 270 -37.11 -12.37 -7.65
N SER A 271 -37.55 -12.86 -6.49
CA SER A 271 -38.83 -12.45 -5.88
C SER A 271 -38.59 -11.66 -4.59
N ALA A 272 -38.13 -10.42 -4.73
CA ALA A 272 -37.91 -9.47 -3.63
C ALA A 272 -39.20 -9.09 -2.89
N THR A 273 -40.38 -9.44 -3.42
CA THR A 273 -41.68 -9.04 -2.88
C THR A 273 -42.05 -9.74 -1.58
N LEU A 274 -41.63 -11.00 -1.38
CA LEU A 274 -41.95 -11.75 -0.15
C LEU A 274 -41.00 -11.41 1.01
N LEU A 275 -39.73 -11.10 0.72
CA LEU A 275 -38.76 -10.69 1.74
C LEU A 275 -39.08 -9.29 2.30
N PHE A 276 -39.57 -8.39 1.46
CA PHE A 276 -40.04 -7.05 1.86
C PHE A 276 -41.21 -7.12 2.85
N GLY A 277 -42.15 -8.04 2.64
CA GLY A 277 -43.27 -8.27 3.57
C GLY A 277 -42.78 -8.71 4.95
N LEU A 278 -41.87 -9.69 4.97
CA LEU A 278 -41.32 -10.27 6.21
C LEU A 278 -40.48 -9.27 7.02
N ILE A 279 -39.57 -8.54 6.37
CA ILE A 279 -38.72 -7.54 7.05
C ILE A 279 -39.57 -6.38 7.60
N ARG A 280 -40.59 -5.93 6.86
CA ARG A 280 -41.49 -4.87 7.32
C ARG A 280 -42.33 -5.33 8.52
N THR A 281 -42.82 -6.57 8.53
CA THR A 281 -43.53 -7.13 9.70
C THR A 281 -42.64 -7.37 10.92
N LEU A 282 -41.38 -7.75 10.73
CA LEU A 282 -40.43 -7.97 11.84
C LEU A 282 -40.01 -6.65 12.50
N ASN A 283 -39.68 -5.63 11.71
CA ASN A 283 -39.38 -4.29 12.25
C ASN A 283 -40.60 -3.67 12.94
N PHE A 284 -41.81 -3.88 12.42
CA PHE A 284 -43.02 -3.38 13.08
C PHE A 284 -43.31 -4.08 14.41
N LYS A 285 -43.06 -5.39 14.53
CA LYS A 285 -43.18 -6.12 15.80
C LYS A 285 -42.11 -5.71 16.81
N LEU A 286 -40.87 -5.46 16.37
CA LEU A 286 -39.79 -5.03 17.24
C LEU A 286 -40.04 -3.61 17.79
N LEU A 287 -40.45 -2.68 16.93
CA LEU A 287 -40.84 -1.32 17.32
C LEU A 287 -42.07 -1.31 18.23
N ARG A 288 -43.05 -2.20 18.00
CA ARG A 288 -44.23 -2.33 18.89
C ARG A 288 -43.88 -2.93 20.25
N SER A 289 -42.92 -3.88 20.30
CA SER A 289 -42.40 -4.44 21.56
C SER A 289 -41.68 -3.37 22.40
N LEU A 290 -40.87 -2.52 21.77
CA LEU A 290 -40.17 -1.42 22.43
C LEU A 290 -41.13 -0.31 22.91
N ALA A 291 -42.17 0.01 22.13
CA ALA A 291 -43.19 0.97 22.54
C ALA A 291 -44.04 0.49 23.73
N LEU A 292 -44.34 -0.82 23.80
CA LEU A 292 -45.07 -1.42 24.93
C LEU A 292 -44.18 -1.62 26.17
N GLY A 293 -42.87 -1.84 26.01
CA GLY A 293 -41.91 -1.93 27.11
C GLY A 293 -41.76 -0.63 27.91
N ASN A 294 -41.84 0.52 27.25
CA ASN A 294 -41.73 1.83 27.91
C ASN A 294 -42.95 2.22 28.75
N HIS A 295 -44.14 1.68 28.46
CA HIS A 295 -45.33 1.94 29.27
C HIS A 295 -45.36 1.17 30.60
N VAL A 296 -44.65 0.03 30.70
CA VAL A 296 -44.56 -0.76 31.95
C VAL A 296 -43.49 -0.19 32.90
N ALA A 297 -42.46 0.48 32.37
CA ALA A 297 -41.40 1.10 33.18
C ALA A 297 -41.85 2.39 33.89
N GLN A 298 -42.76 3.18 33.30
CA GLN A 298 -43.26 4.40 33.95
C GLN A 298 -44.33 4.16 35.04
N SER A 299 -44.97 2.99 35.07
CA SER A 299 -46.00 2.67 36.09
C SER A 299 -45.44 2.17 37.42
N LYS A 300 -44.14 1.82 37.51
CA LYS A 300 -43.52 1.29 38.74
C LYS A 300 -42.64 2.28 39.51
N SER A 301 -42.39 3.47 38.95
CA SER A 301 -41.54 4.50 39.58
C SER A 301 -42.31 5.58 40.39
N ALA A 302 -43.61 5.39 40.63
CA ALA A 302 -44.47 6.38 41.32
C ALA A 302 -44.98 5.94 42.71
N ARG A 303 -44.36 4.94 43.35
CA ARG A 303 -44.87 4.38 44.64
C ARG A 303 -43.85 4.25 45.78
N ILE A 304 -42.75 4.99 45.76
CA ILE A 304 -41.83 5.06 46.90
C ILE A 304 -41.38 6.51 47.09
N SER A 305 -42.17 7.32 47.80
CA SER A 305 -41.75 8.60 48.41
C SER A 305 -42.87 9.09 49.33
N LEU A 306 -42.99 8.47 50.50
CA LEU A 306 -43.78 8.99 51.62
C LEU A 306 -43.20 8.35 52.90
N LEU A 307 -43.00 9.19 53.92
CA LEU A 307 -42.38 8.93 55.24
C LEU A 307 -40.84 8.96 55.16
N THR A 308 -40.10 9.86 55.83
CA THR A 308 -40.27 10.40 57.18
C THR A 308 -39.65 11.79 57.36
N SER A 309 -40.27 12.57 58.23
CA SER A 309 -39.97 13.92 58.67
C SER A 309 -39.11 13.97 59.96
N VAL A 310 -38.20 14.96 60.04
CA VAL A 310 -37.95 15.90 61.20
C VAL A 310 -37.06 15.40 62.38
N PRO A 311 -36.25 16.23 63.11
CA PRO A 311 -35.49 17.44 62.71
C PRO A 311 -34.19 17.78 63.57
N ILE A 312 -33.64 18.99 63.34
CA ILE A 312 -32.83 19.90 64.22
C ILE A 312 -31.39 19.52 64.63
N GLY A 313 -30.46 20.45 64.34
CA GLY A 313 -29.16 20.60 65.01
C GLY A 313 -28.29 21.70 64.39
N SER A 314 -28.46 22.93 64.85
CA SER A 314 -27.79 24.17 64.43
C SER A 314 -26.41 24.41 65.08
N ALA A 315 -25.42 24.88 64.32
CA ALA A 315 -24.36 25.85 64.70
C ALA A 315 -23.53 26.16 63.43
N SER A 316 -23.54 27.36 62.83
CA SER A 316 -22.97 28.66 63.27
C SER A 316 -21.45 28.76 63.16
N ILE A 317 -20.99 29.89 62.59
CA ILE A 317 -19.61 30.42 62.41
C ILE A 317 -18.96 30.00 61.08
N GLY A 318 -18.54 30.87 60.16
CA GLY A 318 -18.46 32.32 60.14
C GLY A 318 -17.57 32.75 58.95
N SER A 319 -17.98 33.84 58.28
CA SER A 319 -17.14 34.90 57.69
C SER A 319 -16.01 34.52 56.70
N SER A 320 -16.14 34.92 55.42
CA SER A 320 -15.47 36.14 54.85
C SER A 320 -14.10 35.81 54.23
N LEU A 321 -13.57 36.42 53.18
CA LEU A 321 -13.93 37.55 52.32
C LEU A 321 -13.00 37.49 51.09
N LEU A 322 -13.53 37.85 49.92
CA LEU A 322 -12.91 38.73 48.90
C LEU A 322 -11.39 38.99 48.94
N ARG A 323 -10.73 38.75 47.79
CA ARG A 323 -10.04 39.83 47.05
C ARG A 323 -9.74 39.48 45.59
N ALA A 324 -10.48 40.12 44.70
CA ALA A 324 -9.98 40.57 43.40
C ALA A 324 -9.27 41.93 43.61
N VAL A 325 -8.22 42.22 42.83
CA VAL A 325 -7.87 43.53 42.21
C VAL A 325 -6.46 43.44 41.59
N LYS A 326 -6.41 43.72 40.27
CA LYS A 326 -5.39 44.35 39.42
C LYS A 326 -3.91 44.36 39.85
N GLN A 327 -3.06 43.86 38.95
CA GLN A 327 -2.27 44.70 38.02
C GLN A 327 -2.28 44.06 36.64
#